data_AF-A0A352FIM9-F1
#
_entry.id   AF-A0A352FIM9-F1
#
_cell.length_a   1.000
_cell.length_b   1.000
_cell.length_c   1.000
_cell.angle_alpha   90.00
_cell.angle_beta   90.00
_cell.angle_gamma   90.00
#
_symmetry.space_group_name_H-M   'P 1'
#
loop_
_entity.id
_entity.type
_entity.pdbx_description
1 polymer ?
#
loop_
_entity_poly.entity_id
_entity_poly.type
_entity_poly.pdbx_seq_one_letter_code
_entity_poly.pdbx_strand_id
1 'polypeptide(L)'
;MSSATFDPNKVRVEDLFRAKDERRQRLAKLPFEEKIKIVERLQTGVSAAMKNEKLIFESFLQVCPDFAGEPIQEWDVVDEWYGKRALASPSQPFDQRPDVIAVTASGKKIGIELKSWVDRDQIAEARKQERNQENILKAIGEQPRNETQHIGLIWLSAKQVRFDAADGAQFREQIFGLIEQVDNNWPKKPDWEQEHSDHVGDLSSFPILEKYLQGVRFYPSTRSHFDIKWIRFPSPGGAYSPNEMVETLTTSLIAHRKDERYKDLRKHVGLDAVYLLVHYDFKAFAYNTPFGAPNFGFKEAAKLASHILDGDGGFFDRIFLFHFLWGEEEAHRIL
;
A
#
# COMPACT_ATOMS: atom_id res chain seq x y z
N MET A 1 6.07 7.91 40.00
CA MET A 1 7.04 8.01 38.89
C MET A 1 6.37 8.79 37.77
N SER A 2 7.05 9.83 37.28
CA SER A 2 6.50 10.82 36.34
C SER A 2 6.10 10.17 35.00
N SER A 3 4.81 10.25 34.66
CA SER A 3 4.29 9.93 33.32
C SER A 3 4.63 11.08 32.40
N ALA A 4 5.79 11.03 31.75
CA ALA A 4 6.13 11.97 30.71
C ALA A 4 5.14 11.83 29.55
N THR A 5 4.33 12.86 29.34
CA THR A 5 3.41 12.98 28.22
C THR A 5 4.22 12.91 26.92
N PHE A 6 3.91 11.93 26.08
CA PHE A 6 4.54 11.75 24.77
C PHE A 6 4.30 12.99 23.91
N ASP A 7 5.38 13.68 23.54
CA ASP A 7 5.38 14.86 22.68
C ASP A 7 5.85 14.44 21.27
N PRO A 8 4.92 14.26 20.31
CA PRO A 8 5.25 13.76 18.97
C PRO A 8 6.18 14.69 18.19
N ASN A 9 6.30 15.97 18.58
CA ASN A 9 7.18 16.94 17.92
C ASN A 9 8.67 16.77 18.29
N LYS A 10 9.00 15.85 19.21
CA LYS A 10 10.37 15.60 19.68
C LYS A 10 10.92 14.23 19.30
N VAL A 11 10.15 13.41 18.59
CA VAL A 11 10.57 12.07 18.18
C VAL A 11 11.52 12.19 17.00
N ARG A 12 12.79 11.80 17.18
CA ARG A 12 13.74 11.72 16.06
C ARG A 12 13.56 10.41 15.30
N VAL A 13 14.00 10.40 14.05
CA VAL A 13 13.97 9.20 13.20
C VAL A 13 14.71 8.03 13.86
N GLU A 14 15.79 8.31 14.59
CA GLU A 14 16.55 7.31 15.35
C GLU A 14 15.74 6.70 16.51
N ASP A 15 14.84 7.47 17.13
CA ASP A 15 13.96 6.97 18.19
C ASP A 15 12.89 6.01 17.64
N LEU A 16 12.43 6.23 16.40
CA LEU A 16 11.53 5.32 15.68
C LEU A 16 12.25 4.01 15.32
N PHE A 17 13.51 4.08 14.86
CA PHE A 17 14.30 2.89 14.57
C PHE A 17 14.62 2.09 15.84
N ARG A 18 14.99 2.75 16.94
CA ARG A 18 15.20 2.10 18.25
C ARG A 18 13.93 1.40 18.74
N ALA A 19 12.78 2.08 18.70
CA ALA A 19 11.50 1.50 19.08
C ALA A 19 11.10 0.30 18.19
N LYS A 20 11.47 0.33 16.90
CA LYS A 20 11.23 -0.77 15.95
C LYS A 20 12.11 -1.98 16.25
N ASP A 21 13.37 -1.77 16.64
CA ASP A 21 14.28 -2.85 17.02
C ASP A 21 13.94 -3.45 18.37
N GLU A 22 13.58 -2.64 19.36
CA GLU A 22 13.07 -3.11 20.65
C GLU A 22 11.79 -3.95 20.47
N ARG A 23 10.88 -3.50 19.58
CA ARG A 23 9.68 -4.26 19.22
C ARG A 23 10.02 -5.58 18.53
N ARG A 24 10.99 -5.60 17.61
CA ARG A 24 11.46 -6.84 16.95
C ARG A 24 12.06 -7.83 17.93
N GLN A 25 12.92 -7.36 18.84
CA GLN A 25 13.51 -8.21 19.88
C GLN A 25 12.46 -8.76 20.83
N ARG A 26 11.47 -7.95 21.20
CA ARG A 26 10.35 -8.40 22.04
C ARG A 26 9.51 -9.44 21.32
N LEU A 27 9.17 -9.24 20.05
CA LEU A 27 8.42 -10.21 19.23
C LEU A 27 9.20 -11.50 18.99
N ALA A 28 10.53 -11.43 18.88
CA ALA A 28 11.39 -12.60 18.74
C ALA A 28 11.35 -13.50 19.99
N LYS A 29 11.22 -12.91 21.17
CA LYS A 29 11.21 -13.59 22.48
C LYS A 29 9.85 -14.20 22.88
N LEU A 30 8.78 -13.94 22.14
CA LEU A 30 7.46 -14.50 22.48
C LEU A 30 7.40 -16.02 22.19
N PRO A 31 6.60 -16.79 22.95
CA PRO A 31 6.27 -18.17 22.58
C PRO A 31 5.59 -18.26 21.22
N PHE A 32 5.76 -19.39 20.52
CA PHE A 32 5.24 -19.57 19.16
C PHE A 32 3.71 -19.44 19.11
N GLU A 33 3.00 -19.92 20.13
CA GLU A 33 1.55 -19.80 20.27
C GLU A 33 1.09 -18.35 20.44
N GLU A 34 1.89 -17.50 21.10
CA GLU A 34 1.61 -16.06 21.21
C GLU A 34 1.93 -15.30 19.93
N LYS A 35 2.96 -15.72 19.19
CA LYS A 35 3.23 -15.19 17.83
C LYS A 35 2.09 -15.54 16.89
N ILE A 36 1.55 -16.76 16.96
CA ILE A 36 0.37 -17.18 16.20
C ILE A 36 -0.83 -16.32 16.58
N LYS A 37 -1.13 -16.12 17.87
CA LYS A 37 -2.25 -15.22 18.29
C LYS A 37 -2.06 -13.77 17.86
N ILE A 38 -0.83 -13.27 17.79
CA ILE A 38 -0.52 -11.92 17.28
C ILE A 38 -0.71 -11.87 15.76
N VAL A 39 -0.27 -12.89 15.03
CA VAL A 39 -0.45 -13.02 13.59
C VAL A 39 -1.93 -13.21 13.24
N GLU A 40 -2.69 -14.02 13.99
CA GLU A 40 -4.14 -14.17 13.88
C GLU A 40 -4.87 -12.85 14.20
N ARG A 41 -4.43 -12.08 15.20
CA ARG A 41 -4.93 -10.71 15.46
C ARG A 41 -4.59 -9.69 14.35
N LEU A 42 -3.56 -9.95 13.56
CA LEU A 42 -3.18 -9.14 12.40
C LEU A 42 -3.83 -9.64 11.10
N GLN A 43 -4.24 -10.92 11.05
CA GLN A 43 -4.82 -11.61 9.89
C GLN A 43 -6.34 -11.74 9.94
N THR A 44 -7.01 -11.41 11.05
CA THR A 44 -8.46 -11.24 11.06
C THR A 44 -8.82 -10.04 10.18
N GLY A 45 -9.16 -10.32 8.91
CA GLY A 45 -9.38 -9.35 7.84
C GLY A 45 -10.44 -8.27 8.13
N VAL A 46 -11.24 -8.44 9.18
CA VAL A 46 -12.19 -7.44 9.67
C VAL A 46 -11.49 -6.38 10.55
N SER A 47 -10.51 -6.74 11.39
CA SER A 47 -9.80 -5.78 12.26
C SER A 47 -8.82 -4.89 11.48
N ALA A 48 -8.19 -5.39 10.43
CA ALA A 48 -7.28 -4.60 9.59
C ALA A 48 -8.04 -3.60 8.71
N ALA A 49 -9.18 -4.01 8.13
CA ALA A 49 -10.07 -3.14 7.38
C ALA A 49 -10.69 -2.04 8.26
N MET A 50 -11.27 -2.42 9.41
CA MET A 50 -11.84 -1.46 10.37
C MET A 50 -10.80 -0.48 10.94
N LYS A 51 -9.56 -0.93 11.17
CA LYS A 51 -8.46 -0.03 11.57
C LYS A 51 -8.11 0.96 10.46
N ASN A 52 -8.15 0.54 9.20
CA ASN A 52 -7.90 1.44 8.08
C ASN A 52 -9.03 2.46 7.91
N GLU A 53 -10.29 2.04 7.94
CA GLU A 53 -11.46 2.94 7.82
C GLU A 53 -11.44 4.04 8.88
N LYS A 54 -11.17 3.64 10.14
CA LYS A 54 -11.05 4.56 11.26
C LYS A 54 -9.92 5.59 11.05
N LEU A 55 -8.73 5.13 10.64
CA LEU A 55 -7.58 5.99 10.40
C LEU A 55 -7.81 6.97 9.24
N ILE A 56 -8.42 6.49 8.15
CA ILE A 56 -8.76 7.32 6.98
C ILE A 56 -9.74 8.41 7.41
N PHE A 57 -10.81 8.06 8.13
CA PHE A 57 -11.82 9.03 8.53
C PHE A 57 -11.32 9.99 9.61
N GLU A 58 -10.51 9.54 10.57
CA GLU A 58 -9.85 10.41 11.56
C GLU A 58 -9.00 11.48 10.87
N SER A 59 -8.18 11.08 9.90
CA SER A 59 -7.33 12.00 9.15
C SER A 59 -8.15 12.95 8.28
N PHE A 60 -9.18 12.44 7.60
CA PHE A 60 -10.12 13.28 6.84
C PHE A 60 -10.79 14.34 7.72
N LEU A 61 -11.25 13.96 8.91
CA LEU A 61 -11.91 14.89 9.84
C LEU A 61 -10.95 15.97 10.37
N GLN A 62 -9.65 15.67 10.51
CA GLN A 62 -8.65 16.67 10.86
C GLN A 62 -8.44 17.70 9.75
N VAL A 63 -8.47 17.26 8.49
CA VAL A 63 -8.30 18.14 7.32
C VAL A 63 -9.57 18.91 6.99
N CYS A 64 -10.74 18.29 7.18
CA CYS A 64 -12.05 18.85 6.86
C CYS A 64 -13.04 18.71 8.04
N PRO A 65 -12.83 19.44 9.16
CA PRO A 65 -13.62 19.26 10.38
C PRO A 65 -15.11 19.62 10.22
N ASP A 66 -15.41 20.54 9.31
CA ASP A 66 -16.77 21.01 9.00
C ASP A 66 -17.29 20.44 7.67
N PHE A 67 -16.87 19.22 7.27
CA PHE A 67 -17.29 18.63 5.99
C PHE A 67 -18.83 18.53 5.84
N ALA A 68 -19.56 18.42 6.96
CA ALA A 68 -21.02 18.43 7.00
C ALA A 68 -21.65 19.85 6.98
N GLY A 69 -20.82 20.90 6.93
CA GLY A 69 -21.24 22.30 7.11
C GLY A 69 -21.36 22.72 8.57
N GLU A 70 -21.02 21.82 9.50
CA GLU A 70 -21.02 22.02 10.94
C GLU A 70 -20.09 20.98 11.59
N PRO A 71 -19.61 21.22 12.83
CA PRO A 71 -18.73 20.29 13.52
C PRO A 71 -19.38 18.93 13.78
N ILE A 72 -18.57 17.88 13.76
CA ILE A 72 -18.97 16.53 14.19
C ILE A 72 -18.86 16.42 15.71
N GLN A 73 -19.94 16.00 16.36
CA GLN A 73 -19.99 15.77 17.81
C GLN A 73 -19.49 14.39 18.18
N GLU A 74 -19.95 13.37 17.45
CA GLU A 74 -19.57 11.98 17.67
C GLU A 74 -19.54 11.23 16.34
N TRP A 75 -18.68 10.22 16.24
CA TRP A 75 -18.65 9.33 15.10
C TRP A 75 -18.02 7.99 15.49
N ASP A 76 -18.30 6.95 14.72
CA ASP A 76 -17.62 5.66 14.80
C ASP A 76 -17.77 4.90 13.47
N VAL A 77 -16.85 3.96 13.22
CA VAL A 77 -17.08 2.93 12.19
C VAL A 77 -18.35 2.14 12.53
N VAL A 78 -19.12 1.73 11.52
CA VAL A 78 -20.50 1.24 11.70
C VAL A 78 -20.61 0.09 12.71
N ASP A 79 -19.68 -0.86 12.69
CA ASP A 79 -19.70 -1.99 13.64
C ASP A 79 -19.45 -1.54 15.08
N GLU A 80 -18.53 -0.59 15.29
CA GLU A 80 -18.30 0.00 16.62
C GLU A 80 -19.49 0.85 17.07
N TRP A 81 -20.13 1.59 16.15
CA TRP A 81 -21.30 2.42 16.42
C TRP A 81 -22.44 1.61 17.03
N TYR A 82 -22.82 0.50 16.39
CA TYR A 82 -23.88 -0.39 16.87
C TYR A 82 -23.45 -1.16 18.12
N GLY A 83 -22.20 -1.64 18.16
CA GLY A 83 -21.65 -2.37 19.31
C GLY A 83 -21.66 -1.55 20.61
N LYS A 84 -21.19 -0.29 20.58
CA LYS A 84 -21.15 0.59 21.75
C LYS A 84 -22.53 0.96 22.28
N ARG A 85 -23.54 0.93 21.41
CA ARG A 85 -24.93 1.33 21.75
C ARG A 85 -25.84 0.13 22.05
N ALA A 86 -25.29 -1.09 22.06
CA ALA A 86 -26.06 -2.32 22.23
C ALA A 86 -27.28 -2.42 21.28
N LEU A 87 -27.13 -1.87 20.07
CA LEU A 87 -28.17 -1.87 19.05
C LEU A 87 -28.01 -3.12 18.16
N ALA A 88 -29.14 -3.67 17.73
CA ALA A 88 -29.12 -4.68 16.68
C ALA A 88 -28.52 -4.06 15.41
N SER A 89 -27.42 -4.65 14.93
CA SER A 89 -26.86 -4.26 13.63
C SER A 89 -27.88 -4.58 12.53
N PRO A 90 -27.96 -3.77 11.46
CA PRO A 90 -28.79 -4.08 10.31
C PRO A 90 -28.48 -5.49 9.79
N SER A 91 -29.51 -6.22 9.35
CA SER A 91 -29.38 -7.57 8.82
C SER A 91 -28.43 -7.58 7.61
N GLN A 92 -27.51 -8.55 7.58
CA GLN A 92 -26.70 -8.82 6.39
C GLN A 92 -27.59 -9.04 5.16
N PRO A 93 -27.13 -8.66 3.95
CA PRO A 93 -25.73 -8.41 3.58
C PRO A 93 -25.17 -7.06 4.03
N PHE A 94 -23.84 -7.00 4.14
CA PHE A 94 -23.03 -5.80 4.42
C PHE A 94 -23.25 -4.65 3.41
N ASP A 95 -24.00 -4.91 2.34
CA ASP A 95 -24.19 -4.05 1.18
C ASP A 95 -25.15 -2.87 1.40
N GLN A 96 -25.77 -2.72 2.58
CA GLN A 96 -26.76 -1.67 2.84
C GLN A 96 -26.47 -0.86 4.12
N ARG A 97 -25.19 -0.61 4.41
CA ARG A 97 -24.78 0.25 5.51
C ARG A 97 -23.56 1.08 5.10
N PRO A 98 -23.41 2.32 5.60
CA PRO A 98 -22.18 3.07 5.41
C PRO A 98 -21.04 2.45 6.22
N ASP A 99 -19.79 2.77 5.86
CA ASP A 99 -18.61 2.37 6.63
C ASP A 99 -18.50 3.15 7.96
N VAL A 100 -18.90 4.43 7.98
CA VAL A 100 -18.87 5.30 9.16
C VAL A 100 -20.23 5.95 9.40
N ILE A 101 -20.59 6.11 10.68
CA ILE A 101 -21.73 6.93 11.11
C ILE A 101 -21.19 8.09 11.96
N ALA A 102 -21.64 9.29 11.64
CA ALA A 102 -21.33 10.51 12.39
C ALA A 102 -22.62 11.24 12.81
N VAL A 103 -22.55 11.97 13.91
CA VAL A 103 -23.60 12.88 14.37
C VAL A 103 -23.01 14.28 14.47
N THR A 104 -23.68 15.23 13.85
CA THR A 104 -23.28 16.64 13.86
C THR A 104 -23.63 17.32 15.18
N ALA A 105 -23.09 18.52 15.41
CA ALA A 105 -23.42 19.34 16.58
C ALA A 105 -24.92 19.67 16.71
N SER A 106 -25.67 19.75 15.59
CA SER A 106 -27.13 19.89 15.61
C SER A 106 -27.91 18.58 15.80
N GLY A 107 -27.21 17.44 15.89
CA GLY A 107 -27.82 16.12 16.09
C GLY A 107 -28.18 15.39 14.80
N LYS A 108 -27.79 15.88 13.62
CA LYS A 108 -28.05 15.17 12.35
C LYS A 108 -27.16 13.94 12.25
N LYS A 109 -27.74 12.82 11.84
CA LYS A 109 -27.04 11.55 11.64
C LYS A 109 -26.64 11.40 10.16
N ILE A 110 -25.34 11.27 9.92
CA ILE A 110 -24.75 11.19 8.58
C ILE A 110 -24.10 9.82 8.42
N GLY A 111 -24.35 9.16 7.29
CA GLY A 111 -23.59 7.98 6.87
C GLY A 111 -22.47 8.39 5.92
N ILE A 112 -21.28 7.83 6.10
CA ILE A 112 -20.13 8.07 5.23
C ILE A 112 -19.66 6.74 4.66
N GLU A 113 -19.69 6.63 3.34
CA GLU A 113 -19.13 5.51 2.59
C GLU A 113 -17.68 5.82 2.21
N LEU A 114 -16.75 4.88 2.45
CA LEU A 114 -15.36 4.98 2.07
C LEU A 114 -15.10 4.18 0.79
N LYS A 115 -14.44 4.80 -0.19
CA LYS A 115 -14.03 4.13 -1.42
C LYS A 115 -12.59 4.44 -1.75
N SER A 116 -11.77 3.39 -1.86
CA SER A 116 -10.38 3.52 -2.28
C SER A 116 -10.31 3.81 -3.78
N TRP A 117 -9.63 4.89 -4.14
CA TRP A 117 -9.24 5.21 -5.51
C TRP A 117 -8.02 4.37 -5.89
N VAL A 118 -8.28 3.17 -6.40
CA VAL A 118 -7.26 2.18 -6.75
C VAL A 118 -7.63 1.43 -8.03
N ASP A 119 -6.62 1.10 -8.83
CA ASP A 119 -6.76 0.09 -9.87
C ASP A 119 -6.50 -1.29 -9.25
N ARG A 120 -7.56 -2.10 -9.14
CA ARG A 120 -7.50 -3.41 -8.49
C ARG A 120 -6.73 -4.44 -9.30
N ASP A 121 -6.69 -4.30 -10.61
CA ASP A 121 -6.01 -5.24 -11.50
C ASP A 121 -4.49 -5.02 -11.42
N GLN A 122 -4.06 -3.76 -11.40
CA GLN A 122 -2.66 -3.41 -11.11
C GLN A 122 -2.21 -3.94 -9.74
N ILE A 123 -3.03 -3.78 -8.70
CA ILE A 123 -2.72 -4.35 -7.37
C ILE A 123 -2.62 -5.88 -7.44
N ALA A 124 -3.53 -6.55 -8.14
CA ALA A 124 -3.53 -8.00 -8.25
C ALA A 124 -2.28 -8.53 -8.95
N GLU A 125 -1.87 -7.89 -10.04
CA GLU A 125 -0.67 -8.25 -10.81
C GLU A 125 0.61 -7.94 -10.03
N ALA A 126 0.70 -6.76 -9.40
CA ALA A 126 1.82 -6.39 -8.55
C ALA A 126 2.00 -7.39 -7.41
N ARG A 127 0.92 -7.78 -6.71
CA ARG A 127 0.97 -8.80 -5.65
C ARG A 127 1.36 -10.18 -6.15
N LYS A 128 0.96 -10.55 -7.37
CA LYS A 128 1.38 -11.81 -7.98
C LYS A 128 2.89 -11.80 -8.23
N GLN A 129 3.41 -10.69 -8.73
CA GLN A 129 4.84 -10.53 -8.95
C GLN A 129 5.64 -10.49 -7.64
N GLU A 130 5.17 -9.76 -6.61
CA GLU A 130 5.77 -9.75 -5.26
C GLU A 130 5.89 -11.16 -4.70
N ARG A 131 4.80 -11.94 -4.71
CA ARG A 131 4.82 -13.33 -4.23
C ARG A 131 5.83 -14.18 -4.99
N ASN A 132 5.96 -13.97 -6.31
CA ASN A 132 6.92 -14.70 -7.11
C ASN A 132 8.37 -14.33 -6.73
N GLN A 133 8.64 -13.04 -6.58
CA GLN A 133 9.92 -12.51 -6.12
C GLN A 133 10.28 -13.00 -4.72
N GLU A 134 9.32 -13.01 -3.79
CA GLU A 134 9.50 -13.55 -2.44
C GLU A 134 9.85 -15.03 -2.46
N ASN A 135 9.20 -15.84 -3.31
CA ASN A 135 9.53 -17.24 -3.47
C ASN A 135 10.95 -17.45 -4.01
N ILE A 136 11.38 -16.63 -4.97
CA ILE A 136 12.76 -16.64 -5.48
C ILE A 136 13.73 -16.26 -4.36
N LEU A 137 13.50 -15.15 -3.64
CA LEU A 137 14.36 -14.74 -2.52
C LEU A 137 14.41 -15.79 -1.41
N LYS A 138 13.29 -16.50 -1.17
CA LYS A 138 13.24 -17.62 -0.22
C LYS A 138 14.09 -18.80 -0.69
N ALA A 139 14.08 -19.12 -1.97
CA ALA A 139 14.96 -20.14 -2.54
C ALA A 139 16.44 -19.75 -2.46
N ILE A 140 16.75 -18.46 -2.69
CA ILE A 140 18.09 -17.92 -2.44
C ILE A 140 18.47 -18.07 -0.99
N GLY A 141 17.52 -17.99 -0.05
CA GLY A 141 17.75 -18.23 1.38
C GLY A 141 18.36 -17.03 2.10
N GLU A 142 18.93 -17.27 3.29
CA GLU A 142 19.66 -16.23 4.01
C GLU A 142 20.87 -15.78 3.18
N GLN A 143 21.04 -14.47 3.10
CA GLN A 143 22.14 -13.84 2.38
C GLN A 143 23.25 -13.54 3.41
N PRO A 144 24.39 -14.23 3.33
CA PRO A 144 25.51 -13.93 4.21
C PRO A 144 26.06 -12.53 3.90
N ARG A 145 27.00 -12.07 4.73
CA ARG A 145 27.80 -10.90 4.41
C ARG A 145 28.36 -11.07 3.00
N ASN A 146 28.30 -10.00 2.20
CA ASN A 146 28.83 -10.03 0.85
C ASN A 146 30.36 -10.14 0.93
N GLU A 147 30.90 -11.26 0.43
CA GLU A 147 32.33 -11.58 0.38
C GLU A 147 32.94 -11.41 -1.03
N THR A 148 32.13 -11.00 -2.00
CA THR A 148 32.63 -10.69 -3.35
C THR A 148 33.54 -9.48 -3.34
N GLN A 149 34.54 -9.46 -4.21
CA GLN A 149 35.56 -8.41 -4.23
C GLN A 149 35.05 -7.15 -4.96
N HIS A 150 34.29 -7.35 -6.04
CA HIS A 150 33.93 -6.27 -6.97
C HIS A 150 32.44 -5.95 -6.97
N ILE A 151 31.59 -6.85 -6.49
CA ILE A 151 30.13 -6.70 -6.54
C ILE A 151 29.63 -6.13 -5.20
N GLY A 152 28.87 -5.04 -5.24
CA GLY A 152 28.23 -4.46 -4.05
C GLY A 152 26.77 -4.84 -3.92
N LEU A 153 26.08 -4.98 -5.05
CA LEU A 153 24.64 -5.15 -5.13
C LEU A 153 24.26 -5.90 -6.40
N ILE A 154 23.21 -6.72 -6.30
CA ILE A 154 22.67 -7.53 -7.39
C ILE A 154 21.17 -7.26 -7.50
N TRP A 155 20.74 -6.94 -8.71
CA TRP A 155 19.34 -6.84 -9.09
C TRP A 155 18.92 -8.00 -9.98
N LEU A 156 17.92 -8.74 -9.52
CA LEU A 156 17.28 -9.80 -10.27
C LEU A 156 16.12 -9.22 -11.09
N SER A 157 15.95 -9.67 -12.33
CA SER A 157 14.77 -9.37 -13.14
C SER A 157 13.98 -10.65 -13.36
N ALA A 158 12.85 -10.82 -12.68
CA ALA A 158 12.04 -12.04 -12.77
C ALA A 158 11.19 -12.07 -14.04
N LYS A 159 11.08 -13.26 -14.67
CA LYS A 159 10.05 -13.56 -15.67
C LYS A 159 8.68 -13.67 -15.00
N GLN A 160 7.63 -13.51 -15.80
CA GLN A 160 6.24 -13.73 -15.39
C GLN A 160 5.87 -15.22 -15.38
N VAL A 161 6.68 -16.02 -14.67
CA VAL A 161 6.53 -17.47 -14.54
C VAL A 161 6.54 -17.82 -13.05
N ARG A 162 5.59 -18.68 -12.63
CA ARG A 162 5.50 -19.13 -11.24
C ARG A 162 6.75 -19.92 -10.85
N PHE A 163 7.40 -19.51 -9.77
CA PHE A 163 8.51 -20.23 -9.18
C PHE A 163 8.07 -21.58 -8.59
N ASP A 164 8.75 -22.67 -8.98
CA ASP A 164 8.59 -24.00 -8.37
C ASP A 164 9.59 -24.18 -7.22
N ALA A 165 9.08 -24.53 -6.05
CA ALA A 165 9.91 -24.76 -4.86
C ALA A 165 10.89 -25.94 -5.04
N ALA A 166 10.55 -26.92 -5.88
CA ALA A 166 11.44 -28.05 -6.19
C ALA A 166 12.75 -27.61 -6.85
N ASP A 167 12.74 -26.48 -7.58
CA ASP A 167 13.92 -25.93 -8.24
C ASP A 167 14.79 -25.08 -7.30
N GLY A 168 14.35 -24.88 -6.06
CA GLY A 168 14.98 -23.91 -5.14
C GLY A 168 16.46 -24.16 -4.87
N ALA A 169 16.86 -25.42 -4.69
CA ALA A 169 18.26 -25.78 -4.45
C ALA A 169 19.15 -25.49 -5.65
N GLN A 170 18.70 -25.86 -6.86
CA GLN A 170 19.44 -25.62 -8.10
C GLN A 170 19.47 -24.13 -8.44
N PHE A 171 18.39 -23.39 -8.18
CA PHE A 171 18.36 -21.95 -8.35
C PHE A 171 19.42 -21.28 -7.47
N ARG A 172 19.51 -21.68 -6.20
CA ARG A 172 20.51 -21.16 -5.26
C ARG A 172 21.93 -21.47 -5.74
N GLU A 173 22.20 -22.72 -6.12
CA GLU A 173 23.51 -23.12 -6.64
C GLU A 173 23.91 -22.28 -7.86
N GLN A 174 23.01 -22.16 -8.85
CA GLN A 174 23.29 -21.44 -10.08
C GLN A 174 23.46 -19.93 -9.87
N ILE A 175 22.67 -19.29 -9.01
CA ILE A 175 22.84 -17.84 -8.78
C ILE A 175 24.18 -17.53 -8.13
N PHE A 176 24.65 -18.35 -7.18
CA PHE A 176 25.97 -18.16 -6.56
C PHE A 176 27.11 -18.51 -7.52
N GLY A 177 26.95 -19.54 -8.37
CA GLY A 177 27.91 -19.84 -9.44
C GLY A 177 28.03 -18.70 -10.47
N LEU A 178 26.91 -18.08 -10.85
CA LEU A 178 26.92 -16.89 -11.72
C LEU A 178 27.61 -15.70 -11.04
N ILE A 179 27.34 -15.47 -9.76
CA ILE A 179 28.00 -14.40 -8.98
C ILE A 179 29.51 -14.59 -8.97
N GLU A 180 29.99 -15.78 -8.63
CA GLU A 180 31.42 -16.10 -8.62
C GLU A 180 32.05 -15.92 -10.01
N GLN A 181 31.37 -16.38 -11.06
CA GLN A 181 31.84 -16.22 -12.44
C GLN A 181 31.97 -14.74 -12.83
N VAL A 182 31.00 -13.90 -12.45
CA VAL A 182 31.02 -12.46 -12.76
C VAL A 182 32.09 -11.75 -11.94
N ASP A 183 32.20 -12.03 -10.63
CA ASP A 183 33.20 -11.42 -9.75
C ASP A 183 34.63 -11.72 -10.21
N ASN A 184 34.90 -12.97 -10.60
CA ASN A 184 36.22 -13.40 -11.09
C ASN A 184 36.60 -12.81 -12.46
N ASN A 185 35.61 -12.48 -13.30
CA ASN A 185 35.85 -11.88 -14.60
C ASN A 185 35.76 -10.36 -14.59
N TRP A 186 35.40 -9.75 -13.46
CA TRP A 186 35.27 -8.30 -13.30
C TRP A 186 36.52 -7.52 -13.75
N PRO A 187 37.77 -7.92 -13.37
CA PRO A 187 38.97 -7.17 -13.75
C PRO A 187 39.28 -7.18 -15.25
N LYS A 188 38.69 -8.11 -16.01
CA LYS A 188 38.96 -8.27 -17.46
C LYS A 188 38.12 -7.32 -18.31
N LYS A 189 37.21 -6.56 -17.72
CA LYS A 189 36.28 -5.70 -18.45
C LYS A 189 36.76 -4.25 -18.38
N PRO A 190 37.12 -3.63 -19.51
CA PRO A 190 37.48 -2.23 -19.54
C PRO A 190 36.26 -1.39 -19.16
N ASP A 191 36.47 -0.31 -18.39
CA ASP A 191 35.48 0.73 -18.05
C ASP A 191 34.54 0.48 -16.85
N TRP A 192 34.82 -0.51 -16.00
CA TRP A 192 33.92 -0.91 -14.90
C TRP A 192 34.19 -0.32 -13.51
N GLU A 193 35.34 0.31 -13.31
CA GLU A 193 35.60 1.11 -12.10
C GLU A 193 34.79 2.43 -12.10
N GLN A 194 34.18 2.79 -13.23
CA GLN A 194 33.34 3.98 -13.40
C GLN A 194 31.86 3.60 -13.36
N GLU A 195 31.26 3.54 -12.17
CA GLU A 195 29.81 3.69 -11.90
C GLU A 195 28.77 2.81 -12.62
N HIS A 196 29.13 2.02 -13.63
CA HIS A 196 28.19 1.32 -14.49
C HIS A 196 27.91 -0.08 -13.96
N SER A 197 26.65 -0.50 -14.06
CA SER A 197 26.23 -1.86 -13.73
C SER A 197 26.47 -2.81 -14.89
N ASP A 198 26.91 -4.04 -14.64
CA ASP A 198 26.86 -5.10 -15.65
C ASP A 198 25.47 -5.68 -15.77
N HIS A 199 25.05 -6.01 -16.98
CA HIS A 199 23.81 -6.74 -17.20
C HIS A 199 24.06 -8.04 -17.94
N VAL A 200 23.78 -9.15 -17.26
CA VAL A 200 23.80 -10.49 -17.84
C VAL A 200 22.37 -10.84 -18.27
N GLY A 201 22.09 -10.72 -19.56
CA GLY A 201 20.81 -11.12 -20.16
C GLY A 201 20.81 -12.54 -20.74
N ASP A 202 21.97 -13.04 -21.18
CA ASP A 202 22.13 -14.44 -21.61
C ASP A 202 22.43 -15.32 -20.40
N LEU A 203 21.47 -16.19 -20.07
CA LEU A 203 21.53 -17.12 -18.95
C LEU A 203 21.59 -18.59 -19.42
N SER A 204 21.92 -18.83 -20.69
CA SER A 204 21.93 -20.18 -21.28
C SER A 204 22.82 -21.19 -20.53
N SER A 205 23.93 -20.72 -19.93
CA SER A 205 24.81 -21.53 -19.08
C SER A 205 24.21 -21.87 -17.69
N PHE A 206 23.09 -21.23 -17.32
CA PHE A 206 22.41 -21.36 -16.03
C PHE A 206 20.91 -21.61 -16.27
N PRO A 207 20.52 -22.83 -16.69
CA PRO A 207 19.18 -23.11 -17.20
C PRO A 207 18.05 -22.88 -16.19
N ILE A 208 18.32 -23.03 -14.88
CA ILE A 208 17.31 -22.75 -13.84
C ILE A 208 17.17 -21.24 -13.64
N LEU A 209 18.26 -20.47 -13.76
CA LEU A 209 18.15 -19.01 -13.78
C LEU A 209 17.42 -18.55 -15.03
N GLU A 210 17.75 -19.09 -16.20
CA GLU A 210 17.06 -18.76 -17.47
C GLU A 210 15.56 -19.07 -17.39
N LYS A 211 15.16 -20.17 -16.75
CA LYS A 211 13.74 -20.51 -16.55
C LYS A 211 12.96 -19.39 -15.82
N TYR A 212 13.57 -18.72 -14.84
CA TYR A 212 12.87 -17.80 -13.94
C TYR A 212 13.26 -16.33 -14.06
N LEU A 213 14.41 -16.01 -14.65
CA LEU A 213 14.95 -14.65 -14.75
C LEU A 213 15.03 -14.22 -16.21
N GLN A 214 14.70 -12.95 -16.46
CA GLN A 214 14.99 -12.24 -17.71
C GLN A 214 16.44 -11.79 -17.78
N GLY A 215 17.08 -11.63 -16.63
CA GLY A 215 18.48 -11.26 -16.52
C GLY A 215 18.86 -10.87 -15.10
N VAL A 216 20.16 -10.67 -14.91
CA VAL A 216 20.76 -10.26 -13.64
C VAL A 216 21.60 -9.02 -13.88
N ARG A 217 21.53 -8.06 -12.97
CA ARG A 217 22.32 -6.84 -13.02
C ARG A 217 23.22 -6.75 -11.81
N PHE A 218 24.51 -6.54 -12.03
CA PHE A 218 25.55 -6.48 -11.00
C PHE A 218 26.05 -5.05 -10.88
N TYR A 219 26.12 -4.53 -9.66
CA TYR A 219 26.59 -3.19 -9.36
C TYR A 219 27.93 -3.26 -8.63
N PRO A 220 28.85 -2.30 -8.87
CA PRO A 220 30.16 -2.30 -8.24
C PRO A 220 30.07 -2.12 -6.72
N SER A 221 31.07 -2.64 -6.00
CA SER A 221 31.20 -2.56 -4.54
C SER A 221 31.26 -1.12 -4.02
N THR A 222 31.71 -0.17 -4.85
CA THR A 222 31.69 1.27 -4.57
C THR A 222 30.28 1.85 -4.36
N ARG A 223 29.23 1.17 -4.84
CA ARG A 223 27.82 1.56 -4.63
C ARG A 223 27.15 0.85 -3.45
N SER A 224 27.90 0.05 -2.68
CA SER A 224 27.41 -0.62 -1.47
C SER A 224 27.30 0.38 -0.32
N HIS A 225 26.18 1.11 -0.27
CA HIS A 225 25.90 2.06 0.83
C HIS A 225 25.00 1.48 1.93
N PHE A 226 24.65 0.19 1.87
CA PHE A 226 23.64 -0.39 2.76
C PHE A 226 24.04 -1.78 3.28
N ASP A 227 24.05 -1.93 4.59
CA ASP A 227 24.25 -3.19 5.35
C ASP A 227 23.03 -4.15 5.24
N ILE A 228 22.33 -4.15 4.11
CA ILE A 228 21.03 -4.78 3.94
C ILE A 228 21.03 -5.56 2.63
N LYS A 229 20.73 -6.87 2.68
CA LYS A 229 20.47 -7.81 1.56
C LYS A 229 20.95 -7.33 0.18
N TRP A 230 22.13 -7.79 -0.22
CA TRP A 230 22.80 -7.39 -1.45
C TRP A 230 22.28 -8.10 -2.71
N ILE A 231 21.42 -9.12 -2.58
CA ILE A 231 20.67 -9.71 -3.70
C ILE A 231 19.19 -9.35 -3.55
N ARG A 232 18.63 -8.61 -4.49
CA ARG A 232 17.23 -8.15 -4.42
C ARG A 232 16.60 -7.97 -5.79
N PHE A 233 15.29 -7.78 -5.82
CA PHE A 233 14.60 -7.23 -6.98
C PHE A 233 14.65 -5.70 -6.91
N PRO A 234 14.70 -5.00 -8.06
CA PRO A 234 14.51 -3.56 -8.06
C PRO A 234 13.14 -3.22 -7.47
N SER A 235 13.05 -2.08 -6.78
CA SER A 235 11.74 -1.52 -6.43
C SER A 235 10.93 -1.33 -7.70
N PRO A 236 9.61 -1.60 -7.68
CA PRO A 236 8.74 -1.29 -8.81
C PRO A 236 8.96 0.15 -9.28
N GLY A 237 9.21 0.31 -10.58
CA GLY A 237 9.56 1.57 -11.21
C GLY A 237 9.21 1.50 -12.70
N GLY A 238 8.71 2.59 -13.27
CA GLY A 238 8.34 2.63 -14.69
C GLY A 238 8.04 4.05 -15.18
N ALA A 239 7.87 4.19 -16.50
CA ALA A 239 7.30 5.39 -17.08
C ALA A 239 5.81 5.42 -16.73
N TYR A 240 5.44 6.30 -15.80
CA TYR A 240 4.09 6.42 -15.30
C TYR A 240 3.26 7.35 -16.19
N SER A 241 2.01 6.96 -16.47
CA SER A 241 1.02 7.83 -17.09
C SER A 241 -0.09 8.14 -16.09
N PRO A 242 -0.34 9.42 -15.76
CA PRO A 242 -1.42 9.78 -14.83
C PRO A 242 -2.81 9.39 -15.36
N ASN A 243 -2.93 9.15 -16.68
CA ASN A 243 -4.20 8.84 -17.34
C ASN A 243 -4.87 7.59 -16.77
N GLU A 244 -4.12 6.54 -16.42
CA GLU A 244 -4.68 5.30 -15.87
C GLU A 244 -5.42 5.55 -14.55
N MET A 245 -4.83 6.34 -13.66
CA MET A 245 -5.49 6.68 -12.39
C MET A 245 -6.65 7.65 -12.59
N VAL A 246 -6.55 8.55 -13.56
CA VAL A 246 -7.67 9.43 -13.94
C VAL A 246 -8.86 8.63 -14.47
N GLU A 247 -8.62 7.66 -15.35
CA GLU A 247 -9.65 6.75 -15.86
C GLU A 247 -10.24 5.88 -14.75
N THR A 248 -9.40 5.42 -13.82
CA THR A 248 -9.82 4.67 -12.63
C THR A 248 -10.75 5.51 -11.75
N LEU A 249 -10.40 6.77 -11.48
CA LEU A 249 -11.24 7.71 -10.72
C LEU A 249 -12.58 7.91 -11.41
N THR A 250 -12.54 8.19 -12.72
CA THR A 250 -13.72 8.42 -13.56
C THR A 250 -14.67 7.24 -13.53
N THR A 251 -14.14 6.04 -13.75
CA THR A 251 -14.92 4.79 -13.75
C THR A 251 -15.54 4.53 -12.38
N SER A 252 -14.80 4.75 -11.29
CA SER A 252 -15.31 4.57 -9.93
C SER A 252 -16.46 5.53 -9.63
N LEU A 253 -16.31 6.82 -9.95
CA LEU A 253 -17.35 7.82 -9.72
C LEU A 253 -18.64 7.53 -10.50
N ILE A 254 -18.50 7.15 -11.78
CA ILE A 254 -19.64 6.78 -12.62
C ILE A 254 -20.34 5.52 -12.09
N ALA A 255 -19.57 4.52 -11.65
CA ALA A 255 -20.13 3.30 -11.09
C ALA A 255 -20.94 3.57 -9.81
N HIS A 256 -20.46 4.44 -8.92
CA HIS A 256 -21.15 4.76 -7.67
C HIS A 256 -22.50 5.46 -7.87
N ARG A 257 -22.64 6.29 -8.91
CA ARG A 257 -23.93 6.93 -9.25
C ARG A 257 -25.06 5.93 -9.49
N LYS A 258 -24.72 4.71 -9.94
CA LYS A 258 -25.69 3.67 -10.33
C LYS A 258 -25.74 2.50 -9.35
N ASP A 259 -25.07 2.63 -8.21
CA ASP A 259 -24.97 1.54 -7.24
C ASP A 259 -26.22 1.52 -6.36
N GLU A 260 -27.24 0.76 -6.79
CA GLU A 260 -28.56 0.65 -6.15
C GLU A 260 -28.50 0.21 -4.68
N ARG A 261 -27.34 -0.31 -4.22
CA ARG A 261 -27.09 -0.60 -2.80
C ARG A 261 -27.31 0.60 -1.89
N TYR A 262 -27.09 1.82 -2.39
CA TYR A 262 -27.23 3.06 -1.61
C TYR A 262 -28.62 3.69 -1.68
N LYS A 263 -29.52 3.19 -2.54
CA LYS A 263 -30.82 3.83 -2.83
C LYS A 263 -31.69 4.06 -1.61
N ASP A 264 -31.81 3.05 -0.76
CA ASP A 264 -32.65 3.10 0.43
C ASP A 264 -31.83 3.25 1.72
N LEU A 265 -30.54 3.58 1.62
CA LEU A 265 -29.61 3.57 2.75
C LEU A 265 -30.06 4.50 3.88
N ARG A 266 -30.53 5.71 3.54
CA ARG A 266 -31.06 6.67 4.52
C ARG A 266 -32.22 6.10 5.32
N LYS A 267 -33.15 5.44 4.63
CA LYS A 267 -34.35 4.88 5.26
C LYS A 267 -34.01 3.69 6.16
N HIS A 268 -33.13 2.79 5.71
CA HIS A 268 -32.77 1.59 6.46
C HIS A 268 -31.96 1.90 7.73
N VAL A 269 -31.06 2.89 7.67
CA VAL A 269 -30.15 3.23 8.78
C VAL A 269 -30.66 4.44 9.61
N GLY A 270 -31.67 5.15 9.10
CA GLY A 270 -32.22 6.36 9.71
C GLY A 270 -31.24 7.53 9.64
N LEU A 271 -30.73 7.83 8.45
CA LEU A 271 -29.75 8.89 8.21
C LEU A 271 -30.41 10.12 7.59
N ASP A 272 -29.98 11.30 8.01
CA ASP A 272 -30.37 12.59 7.42
C ASP A 272 -29.64 12.82 6.08
N ALA A 273 -28.39 12.36 5.98
CA ALA A 273 -27.57 12.49 4.79
C ALA A 273 -26.61 11.29 4.60
N VAL A 274 -26.18 11.08 3.36
CA VAL A 274 -25.20 10.07 2.97
C VAL A 274 -24.12 10.71 2.13
N TYR A 275 -22.87 10.62 2.58
CA TYR A 275 -21.72 11.17 1.89
C TYR A 275 -20.81 10.05 1.39
N LEU A 276 -20.10 10.33 0.30
CA LEU A 276 -19.06 9.46 -0.24
C LEU A 276 -17.69 10.12 -0.04
N LEU A 277 -16.75 9.38 0.55
CA LEU A 277 -15.35 9.77 0.68
C LEU A 277 -14.50 8.84 -0.19
N VAL A 278 -14.11 9.34 -1.36
CA VAL A 278 -13.17 8.68 -2.25
C VAL A 278 -11.76 9.02 -1.81
N HIS A 279 -10.93 8.03 -1.46
CA HIS A 279 -9.61 8.27 -0.88
C HIS A 279 -8.49 7.62 -1.69
N TYR A 280 -7.38 8.33 -1.88
CA TYR A 280 -6.11 7.81 -2.39
C TYR A 280 -5.17 7.58 -1.21
N ASP A 281 -4.87 6.32 -0.89
CA ASP A 281 -4.07 5.96 0.29
C ASP A 281 -2.72 5.34 -0.07
N PHE A 282 -1.98 4.87 0.94
CA PHE A 282 -0.69 4.19 0.73
C PHE A 282 -0.81 2.96 -0.18
N LYS A 283 -1.96 2.28 -0.20
CA LYS A 283 -2.16 1.12 -1.07
C LYS A 283 -2.24 1.57 -2.53
N ALA A 284 -2.95 2.66 -2.82
CA ALA A 284 -2.96 3.26 -4.15
C ALA A 284 -1.55 3.70 -4.56
N PHE A 285 -0.83 4.40 -3.67
CA PHE A 285 0.53 4.85 -3.91
C PHE A 285 1.53 3.71 -4.17
N ALA A 286 1.43 2.61 -3.42
CA ALA A 286 2.41 1.52 -3.48
C ALA A 286 2.24 0.62 -4.70
N TYR A 287 1.01 0.48 -5.21
CA TYR A 287 0.68 -0.55 -6.19
C TYR A 287 0.14 -0.03 -7.52
N ASN A 288 -0.30 1.22 -7.57
CA ASN A 288 -0.82 1.82 -8.80
C ASN A 288 0.15 2.82 -9.39
N THR A 289 0.05 3.02 -10.70
CA THR A 289 0.62 4.17 -11.38
C THR A 289 0.24 5.45 -10.60
N PRO A 290 1.18 6.35 -10.27
CA PRO A 290 0.83 7.60 -9.58
C PRO A 290 -0.12 8.46 -10.42
N PHE A 291 -1.08 9.13 -9.79
CA PHE A 291 -1.91 10.13 -10.47
C PHE A 291 -1.13 11.43 -10.74
N GLY A 292 -0.07 11.69 -9.99
CA GLY A 292 0.72 12.92 -10.07
C GLY A 292 1.65 12.93 -11.30
N ALA A 293 1.63 14.03 -12.04
CA ALA A 293 2.55 14.33 -13.14
C ALA A 293 2.96 15.80 -13.10
N PRO A 294 4.03 16.23 -13.81
CA PRO A 294 4.53 17.62 -13.74
C PRO A 294 3.48 18.72 -13.95
N ASN A 295 2.39 18.44 -14.67
CA ASN A 295 1.29 19.38 -14.94
C ASN A 295 -0.09 18.88 -14.46
N PHE A 296 -0.13 17.86 -13.60
CA PHE A 296 -1.38 17.29 -13.10
C PHE A 296 -1.22 16.83 -11.65
N GLY A 297 -1.85 17.55 -10.72
CA GLY A 297 -1.82 17.24 -9.30
C GLY A 297 -3.19 16.88 -8.74
N PHE A 298 -3.26 16.78 -7.42
CA PHE A 298 -4.47 16.36 -6.71
C PHE A 298 -5.64 17.33 -6.92
N LYS A 299 -5.34 18.63 -6.99
CA LYS A 299 -6.32 19.68 -7.28
C LYS A 299 -6.92 19.55 -8.69
N GLU A 300 -6.12 19.19 -9.69
CA GLU A 300 -6.59 18.94 -11.05
C GLU A 300 -7.48 17.68 -11.10
N ALA A 301 -7.11 16.63 -10.37
CA ALA A 301 -7.95 15.44 -10.20
C ALA A 301 -9.30 15.77 -9.56
N ALA A 302 -9.32 16.60 -8.51
CA ALA A 302 -10.55 17.03 -7.86
C ALA A 302 -11.46 17.86 -8.78
N LYS A 303 -10.89 18.80 -9.56
CA LYS A 303 -11.65 19.57 -10.57
C LYS A 303 -12.25 18.67 -11.64
N LEU A 304 -11.48 17.73 -12.14
CA LEU A 304 -11.94 16.76 -13.11
C LEU A 304 -13.08 15.90 -12.55
N ALA A 305 -12.91 15.38 -11.33
CA ALA A 305 -13.94 14.60 -10.64
C ALA A 305 -15.24 15.38 -10.47
N SER A 306 -15.15 16.66 -10.10
CA SER A 306 -16.33 17.54 -10.00
C SER A 306 -17.01 17.75 -11.35
N HIS A 307 -16.23 17.93 -12.42
CA HIS A 307 -16.76 18.05 -13.78
C HIS A 307 -17.44 16.76 -14.28
N ILE A 308 -16.89 15.57 -13.95
CA ILE A 308 -17.47 14.27 -14.31
C ILE A 308 -18.82 14.05 -13.61
N LEU A 309 -18.95 14.49 -12.36
CA LEU A 309 -20.18 14.39 -11.60
C LEU A 309 -21.26 15.34 -12.14
N ASP A 310 -20.86 16.55 -12.58
CA ASP A 310 -21.76 17.58 -13.15
C ASP A 310 -22.98 17.85 -12.25
N GLY A 311 -22.77 17.87 -10.94
CA GLY A 311 -23.85 18.04 -9.96
C GLY A 311 -24.69 16.79 -9.67
N ASP A 312 -24.44 15.66 -10.34
CA ASP A 312 -25.13 14.39 -10.07
C ASP A 312 -24.29 13.44 -9.20
N GLY A 313 -24.64 13.40 -7.91
CA GLY A 313 -24.07 12.45 -6.95
C GLY A 313 -24.75 11.09 -6.88
N GLY A 314 -25.78 10.85 -7.68
CA GLY A 314 -26.65 9.68 -7.53
C GLY A 314 -27.32 9.67 -6.15
N PHE A 315 -26.96 8.68 -5.32
CA PHE A 315 -27.53 8.49 -3.98
C PHE A 315 -26.84 9.29 -2.87
N PHE A 316 -25.75 10.00 -3.18
CA PHE A 316 -24.95 10.73 -2.21
C PHE A 316 -25.24 12.24 -2.24
N ASP A 317 -25.40 12.85 -1.06
CA ASP A 317 -25.63 14.31 -0.93
C ASP A 317 -24.37 15.13 -1.18
N ARG A 318 -23.21 14.56 -0.84
CA ARG A 318 -21.90 15.18 -0.97
C ARG A 318 -20.87 14.12 -1.28
N ILE A 319 -19.88 14.50 -2.07
CA ILE A 319 -18.77 13.63 -2.43
C ILE A 319 -17.47 14.40 -2.18
N PHE A 320 -16.53 13.73 -1.52
CA PHE A 320 -15.21 14.23 -1.22
C PHE A 320 -14.15 13.36 -1.88
N LEU A 321 -13.12 14.00 -2.42
CA LEU A 321 -11.88 13.37 -2.81
C LEU A 321 -10.84 13.67 -1.74
N PHE A 322 -10.15 12.64 -1.24
CA PHE A 322 -9.19 12.75 -0.15
C PHE A 322 -7.85 12.11 -0.48
N HIS A 323 -6.77 12.88 -0.37
CA HIS A 323 -5.40 12.42 -0.49
C HIS A 323 -4.93 12.00 0.91
N PHE A 324 -4.80 10.71 1.14
CA PHE A 324 -4.42 10.14 2.43
C PHE A 324 -2.99 9.58 2.38
N LEU A 325 -2.03 10.50 2.26
CA LEU A 325 -0.61 10.22 2.41
C LEU A 325 -0.05 11.11 3.51
N TRP A 326 0.74 10.51 4.41
CA TRP A 326 1.25 11.17 5.60
C TRP A 326 2.03 12.45 5.24
N GLY A 327 1.60 13.59 5.77
CA GLY A 327 2.23 14.90 5.54
C GLY A 327 1.83 15.60 4.24
N GLU A 328 0.97 14.97 3.43
CA GLU A 328 0.41 15.52 2.20
C GLU A 328 -1.12 15.44 2.19
N GLU A 329 -1.74 15.39 3.37
CA GLU A 329 -3.17 15.20 3.49
C GLU A 329 -3.94 16.42 2.96
N GLU A 330 -4.80 16.18 1.97
CA GLU A 330 -5.60 17.21 1.33
C GLU A 330 -6.97 16.66 0.97
N ALA A 331 -8.04 17.44 1.19
CA ALA A 331 -9.40 17.04 0.88
C ALA A 331 -10.11 18.10 0.03
N HIS A 332 -10.83 17.67 -1.00
CA HIS A 332 -11.68 18.54 -1.82
C HIS A 332 -13.10 18.01 -1.85
N ARG A 333 -14.07 18.91 -1.64
CA ARG A 333 -15.47 18.64 -1.97
C ARG A 333 -15.63 18.70 -3.49
N ILE A 334 -16.08 17.61 -4.09
CA ILE A 334 -16.26 17.49 -5.55
C ILE A 334 -17.74 17.50 -5.98
N LEU A 335 -18.66 17.39 -5.02
CA LEU A 335 -20.11 17.60 -5.18
C LEU A 335 -20.68 18.33 -3.96
#